data_AF-A0A151EST4-F1
#
_entry.id   AF-A0A151EST4-F1
#
_cell.length_a   1.000
_cell.length_b   1.000
_cell.length_c   1.000
_cell.angle_alpha   90.00
_cell.angle_beta   90.00
_cell.angle_gamma   90.00
#
_symmetry.space_group_name_H-M   'P 1'
#
loop_
_entity.id
_entity.type
_entity.pdbx_description
1 polymer ?
#
loop_
_entity_poly.entity_id
_entity_poly.type
_entity_poly.pdbx_seq_one_letter_code
_entity_poly.pdbx_strand_id
1 'polypeptide(L)' 'MEKKGMERLVGKHCKIVTKEPGDEKAHVVFGMVSLIDYNAGFLIIESNRGTGCLNMKTIEAIKPSPKKN' A
#
# COMPACT_ATOMS: atom_id res chain seq x y z
N MET A 1 -22.92 4.69 2.64
CA MET A 1 -21.92 3.75 3.20
C MET A 1 -20.67 4.53 3.53
N GLU A 2 -20.31 4.65 4.81
CA GLU A 2 -19.04 5.30 5.18
C GLU A 2 -17.87 4.49 4.61
N LYS A 3 -17.01 5.13 3.81
CA LYS A 3 -15.76 4.49 3.36
C LYS A 3 -14.90 4.19 4.58
N LYS A 4 -14.64 2.90 4.82
CA LYS A 4 -13.75 2.41 5.89
C LYS A 4 -12.34 2.93 5.64
N GLY A 5 -11.54 3.07 6.71
CA GLY A 5 -10.29 3.85 6.74
C GLY A 5 -9.38 3.70 5.51
N MET A 6 -8.97 2.47 5.15
CA MET A 6 -8.05 2.22 4.04
C MET A 6 -8.69 2.31 2.65
N GLU A 7 -10.01 2.13 2.50
CA GLU A 7 -10.69 2.27 1.19
C GLU A 7 -10.53 3.69 0.62
N ARG A 8 -10.27 4.68 1.49
CA ARG A 8 -9.98 6.07 1.10
C ARG A 8 -8.61 6.24 0.43
N LEU A 9 -7.78 5.20 0.42
CA LEU A 9 -6.44 5.18 -0.20
C LEU A 9 -6.48 4.67 -1.64
N VAL A 10 -7.52 3.92 -2.03
CA VAL A 10 -7.68 3.43 -3.41
C VAL A 10 -7.69 4.61 -4.38
N GLY A 11 -6.89 4.49 -5.44
CA GLY A 11 -6.65 5.54 -6.44
C GLY A 11 -5.67 6.64 -6.02
N LYS A 12 -5.10 6.57 -4.80
CA LYS A 12 -4.09 7.54 -4.33
C LYS A 12 -2.69 6.95 -4.45
N HIS A 13 -1.74 7.80 -4.84
CA HIS A 13 -0.33 7.51 -4.68
C HIS A 13 0.02 7.51 -3.19
N CYS A 14 0.64 6.44 -2.73
CA CYS A 14 1.00 6.22 -1.35
C CYS A 14 2.49 5.89 -1.23
N LYS A 15 3.10 6.34 -0.12
CA LYS A 15 4.31 5.76 0.43
C LYS A 15 3.89 4.65 1.39
N ILE A 16 4.35 3.43 1.14
CA ILE A 16 4.07 2.25 1.94
C ILE A 16 5.38 1.79 2.57
N VAL A 17 5.37 1.57 3.88
CA VAL A 17 6.49 1.02 4.63
C VAL A 17 6.14 -0.43 4.92
N THR A 18 6.98 -1.36 4.48
CA THR A 18 6.81 -2.80 4.66
C THR A 18 8.06 -3.42 5.28
N LYS A 19 7.90 -4.46 6.10
CA LYS A 19 9.00 -5.25 6.67
C LYS A 19 8.65 -6.72 6.52
N GLU A 20 9.37 -7.45 5.67
CA GLU A 20 9.06 -8.87 5.47
C GLU A 20 9.58 -9.73 6.62
N PRO A 21 9.00 -10.91 6.85
CA PRO A 21 9.50 -11.83 7.86
C PRO A 21 10.95 -12.21 7.57
N GLY A 22 11.83 -11.98 8.55
CA GLY A 22 13.26 -12.23 8.41
C GLY A 22 14.07 -11.00 7.98
N ASP A 23 13.42 -9.91 7.57
CA ASP A 23 14.12 -8.66 7.29
C ASP A 23 14.59 -7.99 8.59
N GLU A 24 15.83 -7.54 8.60
CA GLU A 24 16.35 -6.68 9.68
C GLU A 24 15.79 -5.26 9.60
N LYS A 25 15.46 -4.78 8.39
CA LYS A 25 15.10 -3.39 8.10
C LYS A 25 13.78 -3.29 7.35
N ALA A 26 13.09 -2.17 7.52
CA ALA A 26 11.90 -1.88 6.73
C ALA A 26 12.29 -1.32 5.35
N HIS A 27 11.46 -1.65 4.36
CA HIS A 27 11.53 -1.19 2.98
C HIS A 27 10.42 -0.18 2.68
N VAL A 28 10.69 0.69 1.71
CA VAL A 28 9.73 1.70 1.27
C VAL A 28 9.32 1.40 -0.16
N VAL A 29 8.01 1.31 -0.39
CA VAL A 29 7.41 1.14 -1.70
C VAL A 29 6.56 2.37 -2.01
N PHE A 30 6.66 2.85 -3.26
CA PHE A 30 5.84 3.94 -3.76
C PHE A 30 4.98 3.44 -4.91
N GLY A 31 3.68 3.75 -4.86
CA GLY A 31 2.76 3.34 -5.91
C GLY A 31 1.35 3.84 -5.62
N MET A 32 0.48 3.73 -6.61
CA MET A 32 -0.95 3.97 -6.45
C MET A 32 -1.61 2.72 -5.88
N VAL A 33 -2.39 2.85 -4.80
CA VAL A 33 -3.20 1.72 -4.30
C VAL A 33 -4.31 1.45 -5.32
N SER A 34 -4.31 0.29 -5.96
CA SER A 34 -5.32 -0.09 -6.96
C SER A 34 -6.46 -0.91 -6.36
N LEU A 35 -6.13 -1.85 -5.47
CA LEU A 35 -7.10 -2.75 -4.85
C LEU A 35 -6.66 -3.11 -3.42
N ILE A 36 -7.63 -3.31 -2.54
CA ILE A 36 -7.43 -3.89 -1.21
C ILE A 36 -8.27 -5.15 -1.15
N ASP A 37 -7.62 -6.32 -1.11
CA ASP A 37 -8.29 -7.61 -0.95
C ASP A 37 -8.20 -8.04 0.51
N TYR A 38 -9.25 -7.73 1.28
CA TYR A 38 -9.35 -8.11 2.69
C TYR A 38 -9.50 -9.62 2.89
N ASN A 39 -10.03 -10.35 1.91
CA ASN A 39 -10.20 -11.81 2.01
C ASN A 39 -8.87 -12.51 1.85
N ALA A 40 -8.07 -12.09 0.86
CA ALA A 40 -6.76 -12.67 0.59
C ALA A 40 -5.64 -12.07 1.47
N GLY A 41 -5.88 -10.90 2.06
CA GLY A 41 -4.91 -10.24 2.94
C GLY A 41 -3.86 -9.40 2.18
N PHE A 42 -4.18 -8.94 0.96
CA PHE A 42 -3.23 -8.26 0.08
C PHE A 42 -3.63 -6.83 -0.28
N LEU A 43 -2.61 -5.98 -0.47
CA LEU A 43 -2.69 -4.64 -1.03
C LEU A 43 -2.04 -4.66 -2.41
N ILE A 44 -2.81 -4.36 -3.44
CA ILE A 44 -2.29 -4.23 -4.81
C ILE A 44 -1.92 -2.79 -5.07
N ILE A 45 -0.73 -2.60 -5.63
CA ILE A 45 -0.18 -1.30 -5.99
C ILE A 45 0.26 -1.27 -7.44
N GLU A 46 0.07 -0.12 -8.08
CA GLU A 46 0.54 0.13 -9.44
C GLU A 46 1.63 1.20 -9.44
N SER A 47 2.67 0.97 -10.22
CA SER A 47 3.78 1.91 -10.41
C SER A 47 4.23 1.91 -11.87
N ASN A 48 5.11 2.85 -12.22
CA ASN A 48 5.75 2.87 -13.54
C ASN A 48 6.64 1.64 -13.81
N ARG A 49 6.98 0.86 -12.78
CA ARG A 49 7.74 -0.40 -12.90
C ARG A 49 6.84 -1.64 -12.97
N GLY A 50 5.52 -1.46 -12.94
CA GLY A 50 4.52 -2.52 -12.97
C GLY A 50 3.74 -2.66 -11.66
N THR A 51 3.01 -3.77 -11.57
CA THR A 51 2.12 -4.13 -10.46
C THR A 51 2.88 -4.80 -9.32
N GLY A 52 2.64 -4.36 -8.08
CA GLY A 52 3.12 -5.00 -6.86
C GLY A 52 1.97 -5.55 -6.03
N CYS A 53 2.20 -6.69 -5.36
CA CYS A 53 1.26 -7.30 -4.43
C CYS A 53 1.94 -7.38 -3.06
N LEU A 54 1.42 -6.65 -2.06
CA LEU A 54 1.99 -6.58 -0.72
C LEU A 54 1.09 -7.28 0.28
N ASN A 55 1.66 -8.12 1.14
CA ASN A 55 0.92 -8.72 2.25
C ASN A 55 0.61 -7.65 3.30
N MET A 56 -0.67 -7.48 3.66
CA MET A 56 -1.05 -6.45 4.63
C MET A 56 -0.44 -6.66 6.02
N LYS A 57 -0.03 -7.89 6.38
CA LYS A 57 0.63 -8.18 7.66
C LYS A 57 2.06 -7.68 7.73
N THR A 58 2.70 -7.42 6.59
CA THR A 58 4.08 -6.89 6.55
C THR A 58 4.09 -5.37 6.49
N ILE A 59 2.93 -4.73 6.37
CA ILE A 59 2.83 -3.27 6.26
C ILE A 59 2.88 -2.64 7.65
N GLU A 60 3.92 -1.84 7.87
CA GLU A 60 4.12 -1.06 9.09
C GLU A 60 3.35 0.27 9.02
N ALA A 61 3.28 0.89 7.84
CA ALA A 61 2.59 2.16 7.65
C ALA A 61 2.20 2.40 6.18
N ILE A 62 1.09 3.12 5.96
CA ILE A 62 0.70 3.64 4.66
C ILE A 62 0.37 5.13 4.79
N LYS A 63 1.02 5.95 3.98
CA LYS A 63 0.78 7.39 3.93
C LYS A 63 0.42 7.81 2.50
N PRO A 64 -0.77 8.39 2.25
CA PRO A 64 -1.05 9.01 0.97
C PRO A 64 -0.06 10.16 0.75
N SER A 65 0.56 10.17 -0.43
CA SER A 65 1.41 11.29 -0.84
C SER A 65 0.53 12.52 -1.01
N PRO A 66 0.95 13.69 -0.49
CA PRO A 66 0.29 14.93 -0.84
C PRO A 66 0.33 15.06 -2.37
N LYS A 67 -0.79 15.42 -3.00
CA LYS A 67 -0.76 15.83 -4.41
C LYS A 67 0.24 16.98 -4.48
N LYS A 68 1.27 16.85 -5.33
CA LYS A 68 2.03 18.03 -5.77
C LYS A 68 1.04 18.85 -6.59
N ASN A 69 0.60 19.98 -6.04
CA ASN A 69 -0.01 21.05 -6.83
C ASN A 69 1.07 21.66 -7.73
#